data_AF-A0A383R5N8-F1
#
_entry.id   AF-A0A383R5N8-F1
#
_cell.length_a   1.000
_cell.length_b   1.000
_cell.length_c   1.000
_cell.angle_alpha   90.00
_cell.angle_beta   90.00
_cell.angle_gamma   90.00
#
_symmetry.space_group_name_H-M   'P 1'
#
loop_
_entity.id
_entity.type
_entity.pdbx_description
1 polymer ?
#
loop_
_entity_poly.entity_id
_entity_poly.type
_entity_poly.pdbx_seq_one_letter_code
_entity_poly.pdbx_strand_id
1 'polypeptide(L)'
;MDFSIISDTAGARVGELASELRKALESNINSKYGHVDVSIGIGFRCLPESYGRRSFIRYTKKDNYLTIDLAVKVEEYEKMYKVEQRYHLGNLFLEFLNTALKKHNFEGLDKEMFINDIKMWAREIPLKMDNGSTKLNNWFREEIDWSVDLDK
;
A
#
# COMPACT_ATOMS: atom_id res chain seq x y z
N MET A 1 4.78 17.46 0.21
CA MET A 1 4.93 16.11 -0.33
C MET A 1 3.87 15.90 -1.39
N ASP A 2 4.25 15.25 -2.49
CA ASP A 2 3.30 14.73 -3.49
C ASP A 2 3.32 13.19 -3.42
N PHE A 3 2.29 12.62 -2.79
CA PHE A 3 2.12 11.19 -2.58
C PHE A 3 1.05 10.65 -3.52
N SER A 4 1.37 9.54 -4.19
CA SER A 4 0.46 8.87 -5.11
C SER A 4 0.55 7.34 -5.03
N ILE A 5 -0.58 6.69 -5.26
CA ILE A 5 -0.70 5.24 -5.39
C ILE A 5 -1.25 4.94 -6.78
N ILE A 6 -0.55 4.12 -7.55
CA ILE A 6 -1.05 3.58 -8.83
C ILE A 6 -1.17 2.06 -8.75
N SER A 7 -2.00 1.49 -9.60
CA SER A 7 -2.19 0.04 -9.68
C SER A 7 -2.33 -0.39 -11.13
N ASP A 8 -1.72 -1.51 -11.47
CA ASP A 8 -1.75 -2.12 -12.79
C ASP A 8 -1.85 -3.64 -12.61
N THR A 9 -3.02 -4.20 -12.91
CA THR A 9 -3.41 -5.53 -12.43
C THR A 9 -4.17 -6.30 -13.51
N ALA A 10 -3.95 -7.61 -13.59
CA ALA A 10 -4.55 -8.51 -14.57
C ALA A 10 -5.40 -9.63 -13.92
N GLY A 11 -6.16 -9.32 -12.86
CA GLY A 11 -6.93 -10.29 -12.07
C GLY A 11 -6.79 -10.03 -10.57
N ALA A 12 -7.26 -10.98 -9.74
CA ALA A 12 -7.28 -10.90 -8.28
C ALA A 12 -7.92 -9.61 -7.72
N ARG A 13 -7.74 -9.34 -6.42
CA ARG A 13 -8.35 -8.18 -5.72
C ARG A 13 -7.39 -7.03 -5.48
N VAL A 14 -6.18 -7.09 -6.03
CA VAL A 14 -5.12 -6.08 -5.83
C VAL A 14 -5.56 -4.68 -6.28
N GLY A 15 -6.30 -4.57 -7.38
CA GLY A 15 -6.81 -3.28 -7.85
C GLY A 15 -7.78 -2.62 -6.87
N GLU A 16 -8.69 -3.41 -6.29
CA GLU A 16 -9.63 -2.95 -5.25
C GLU A 16 -8.87 -2.52 -4.00
N LEU A 17 -7.95 -3.37 -3.51
CA LEU A 17 -7.16 -3.14 -2.31
C LEU A 17 -6.24 -1.91 -2.45
N ALA A 18 -5.61 -1.72 -3.61
CA ALA A 18 -4.84 -0.52 -3.90
C ALA A 18 -5.74 0.73 -3.92
N SER A 19 -6.98 0.61 -4.43
CA SER A 19 -7.94 1.72 -4.37
C SER A 19 -8.41 2.04 -2.95
N GLU A 20 -8.54 1.06 -2.06
CA GLU A 20 -8.86 1.28 -0.64
C GLU A 20 -7.77 2.15 0.01
N LEU A 21 -6.50 1.73 -0.13
CA LEU A 21 -5.35 2.49 0.39
C LEU A 21 -5.24 3.87 -0.24
N ARG A 22 -5.41 3.98 -1.57
CA ARG A 22 -5.38 5.27 -2.28
C ARG A 22 -6.32 6.28 -1.65
N LYS A 23 -7.60 5.89 -1.48
CA LYS A 23 -8.65 6.75 -0.93
C LYS A 23 -8.37 7.19 0.51
N ALA A 24 -7.78 6.30 1.32
CA ALA A 24 -7.47 6.59 2.71
C ALA A 24 -6.18 7.42 2.89
N LEU A 25 -5.21 7.29 1.98
CA LEU A 25 -3.85 7.80 2.21
C LEU A 25 -3.53 9.07 1.43
N GLU A 26 -3.85 9.16 0.14
CA GLU A 26 -3.31 10.24 -0.72
C GLU A 26 -3.67 11.64 -0.20
N SER A 27 -4.96 11.92 0.00
CA SER A 27 -5.39 13.25 0.47
C SER A 27 -4.86 13.57 1.87
N ASN A 28 -4.82 12.59 2.76
CA ASN A 28 -4.36 12.77 4.13
C ASN A 28 -2.86 13.05 4.20
N ILE A 29 -2.06 12.29 3.44
CA ILE A 29 -0.62 12.49 3.34
C ILE A 29 -0.31 13.84 2.68
N ASN A 30 -0.93 14.14 1.53
CA ASN A 30 -0.65 15.36 0.79
C ASN A 30 -1.03 16.62 1.59
N SER A 31 -2.08 16.54 2.41
CA SER A 31 -2.45 17.61 3.34
C SER A 31 -1.47 17.74 4.50
N LYS A 32 -1.23 16.66 5.27
CA LYS A 32 -0.40 16.72 6.50
C LYS A 32 1.09 16.95 6.20
N TYR A 33 1.59 16.33 5.14
CA TYR A 33 3.01 16.36 4.75
C TYR A 33 3.26 17.27 3.54
N GLY A 34 2.32 18.15 3.19
CA GLY A 34 2.44 19.10 2.08
C GLY A 34 3.72 19.94 2.11
N HIS A 35 4.24 20.23 3.31
CA HIS A 35 5.47 21.00 3.56
C HIS A 35 6.78 20.23 3.29
N VAL A 36 6.77 18.89 3.24
CA VAL A 36 7.97 18.10 2.97
C VAL A 36 8.25 18.11 1.47
N ASP A 37 9.39 18.66 1.06
CA ASP A 37 9.82 18.65 -0.34
C ASP A 37 10.33 17.25 -0.70
N VAL A 38 9.42 16.39 -1.18
CA VAL A 38 9.67 15.09 -1.81
C VAL A 38 8.38 14.60 -2.46
N SER A 39 8.48 13.87 -3.56
CA SER A 39 7.39 13.09 -4.14
C SER A 39 7.57 11.61 -3.83
N ILE A 40 6.51 10.90 -3.44
CA ILE A 40 6.52 9.45 -3.18
C ILE A 40 5.43 8.78 -4.00
N GLY A 41 5.83 7.95 -4.97
CA GLY A 41 4.92 7.14 -5.78
C GLY A 41 4.99 5.68 -5.40
N ILE A 42 3.84 5.06 -5.12
CA ILE A 42 3.73 3.63 -4.83
C ILE A 42 2.94 2.94 -5.94
N GLY A 43 3.56 1.99 -6.63
CA GLY A 43 2.93 1.19 -7.68
C GLY A 43 2.61 -0.21 -7.19
N PHE A 44 1.36 -0.65 -7.30
CA PHE A 44 0.98 -2.05 -7.12
C PHE A 44 0.85 -2.75 -8.47
N ARG A 45 1.66 -3.77 -8.72
CA ARG A 45 1.63 -4.60 -9.93
C ARG A 45 1.18 -6.01 -9.57
N CYS A 46 0.04 -6.43 -10.11
CA CYS A 46 -0.42 -7.83 -10.04
C CYS A 46 -0.59 -8.35 -11.45
N LEU A 47 0.52 -8.81 -12.04
CA LEU A 47 0.61 -9.13 -13.47
C LEU A 47 1.06 -10.59 -13.64
N PRO A 48 0.85 -11.19 -14.83
CA PRO A 48 1.33 -12.52 -15.13
C PRO A 48 2.83 -12.67 -14.86
N GLU A 49 3.23 -13.81 -14.30
CA GLU A 49 4.63 -14.12 -14.02
C GLU A 49 5.50 -14.00 -15.28
N SER A 50 4.93 -14.34 -16.44
CA SER A 50 5.54 -14.22 -17.76
C SER A 50 6.03 -12.79 -18.10
N TYR A 51 5.51 -11.75 -17.45
CA TYR A 51 5.94 -10.37 -17.66
C TYR A 51 7.24 -10.03 -16.92
N GLY A 52 7.72 -10.91 -16.02
CA GLY A 52 9.03 -10.78 -15.36
C GLY A 52 9.18 -9.53 -14.48
N ARG A 53 8.07 -8.95 -14.01
CA ARG A 53 8.07 -7.76 -13.15
C ARG A 53 8.66 -8.09 -11.78
N ARG A 54 9.43 -7.16 -11.24
CA ARG A 54 10.08 -7.28 -9.92
C ARG A 54 9.88 -6.00 -9.13
N SER A 55 9.68 -6.15 -7.83
CA SER A 55 9.60 -5.01 -6.92
C SER A 55 10.93 -4.26 -6.87
N PHE A 56 10.88 -2.94 -6.76
CA PHE A 56 12.08 -2.12 -6.60
C PHE A 56 11.79 -0.82 -5.84
N ILE A 57 12.86 -0.24 -5.33
CA ILE A 57 12.89 1.11 -4.76
C ILE A 57 13.86 1.93 -5.61
N ARG A 58 13.42 3.10 -6.08
CA ARG A 58 14.26 4.03 -6.84
C ARG A 58 14.04 5.43 -6.32
N TYR A 59 15.13 6.14 -6.03
CA TYR A 59 15.08 7.56 -5.73
C TYR A 59 15.81 8.33 -6.82
N THR A 60 15.12 9.29 -7.44
CA THR A 60 15.67 10.17 -8.47
C THR A 60 15.91 11.54 -7.87
N LYS A 61 17.18 11.86 -7.56
CA LYS A 61 17.56 13.12 -6.89
C LYS A 61 17.17 14.38 -7.68
N LYS A 62 17.24 14.34 -9.02
CA LYS A 62 16.90 15.47 -9.89
C LYS A 62 15.45 15.91 -9.71
N ASP A 63 14.55 14.93 -9.57
CA ASP A 63 13.11 15.15 -9.52
C ASP A 63 12.58 15.06 -8.08
N ASN A 64 13.48 14.86 -7.10
CA ASN A 64 13.16 14.61 -5.69
C ASN A 64 12.04 13.56 -5.52
N TYR A 65 12.12 12.48 -6.30
CA TYR A 65 11.04 11.51 -6.45
C TYR A 65 11.49 10.13 -5.98
N LEU A 66 10.77 9.58 -5.00
CA LEU A 66 10.90 8.21 -4.52
C LEU A 66 9.82 7.33 -5.15
N THR A 67 10.22 6.37 -5.97
CA THR A 67 9.36 5.33 -6.54
C THR A 67 9.53 4.04 -5.75
N ILE A 68 8.41 3.47 -5.32
CA ILE A 68 8.31 2.13 -4.75
C ILE A 68 7.35 1.33 -5.64
N ASP A 69 7.87 0.41 -6.44
CA ASP A 69 7.04 -0.47 -7.26
C ASP A 69 7.02 -1.85 -6.60
N LEU A 70 5.83 -2.35 -6.31
CA LEU A 70 5.56 -3.61 -5.63
C LEU A 70 4.96 -4.58 -6.65
N ALA A 71 5.72 -5.60 -7.03
CA ALA A 71 5.28 -6.61 -7.98
C ALA A 71 4.96 -7.93 -7.28
N VAL A 72 3.76 -8.42 -7.55
CA VAL A 72 3.27 -9.73 -7.14
C VAL A 72 2.68 -10.44 -8.36
N LYS A 73 2.62 -11.78 -8.29
CA LYS A 73 2.20 -12.60 -9.43
C LYS A 73 0.71 -12.87 -9.35
N VAL A 74 0.00 -12.66 -10.45
CA VAL A 74 -1.45 -12.91 -10.51
C VAL A 74 -1.77 -14.38 -10.23
N GLU A 75 -0.95 -15.31 -10.72
CA GLU A 75 -1.14 -16.76 -10.57
C GLU A 75 -1.01 -17.25 -9.11
N GLU A 76 -0.31 -16.48 -8.27
CA GLU A 76 -0.24 -16.72 -6.81
C GLU A 76 -1.44 -16.07 -6.11
N TYR A 77 -1.78 -14.84 -6.50
CA TYR A 77 -2.82 -14.06 -5.85
C TYR A 77 -4.24 -14.55 -6.15
N GLU A 78 -4.52 -15.12 -7.31
CA GLU A 78 -5.82 -15.72 -7.64
C GLU A 78 -6.16 -16.95 -6.78
N LYS A 79 -5.17 -17.54 -6.12
CA LYS A 79 -5.38 -18.67 -5.21
C LYS A 79 -5.78 -18.21 -3.80
N MET A 80 -5.52 -16.95 -3.49
CA MET A 80 -5.69 -16.33 -2.18
C MET A 80 -7.06 -15.68 -2.04
N TYR A 81 -7.64 -15.77 -0.85
CA TYR A 81 -8.76 -14.93 -0.47
C TYR A 81 -8.35 -13.46 -0.42
N LYS A 82 -9.31 -12.55 -0.62
CA LYS A 82 -9.08 -11.09 -0.56
C LYS A 82 -8.40 -10.67 0.76
N VAL A 83 -8.76 -11.29 1.88
CA VAL A 83 -8.11 -11.02 3.17
C VAL A 83 -6.63 -11.43 3.22
N GLU A 84 -6.26 -12.54 2.59
CA GLU A 84 -4.86 -12.97 2.48
C GLU A 84 -4.08 -12.00 1.58
N GLN A 85 -4.66 -11.60 0.45
CA GLN A 85 -4.07 -10.61 -0.45
C GLN A 85 -3.85 -9.27 0.27
N ARG A 86 -4.84 -8.81 1.07
CA ARG A 86 -4.72 -7.59 1.89
C ARG A 86 -3.58 -7.70 2.89
N TYR A 87 -3.51 -8.81 3.62
CA TYR A 87 -2.47 -9.05 4.62
C TYR A 87 -1.08 -9.02 3.98
N HIS A 88 -0.88 -9.79 2.92
CA HIS A 88 0.40 -9.87 2.23
C HIS A 88 0.82 -8.54 1.60
N LEU A 89 -0.10 -7.85 0.91
CA LEU A 89 0.17 -6.52 0.34
C LEU A 89 0.49 -5.47 1.40
N GLY A 90 -0.22 -5.49 2.53
CA GLY A 90 0.02 -4.55 3.63
C GLY A 90 1.42 -4.69 4.22
N ASN A 91 1.87 -5.93 4.42
CA ASN A 91 3.23 -6.22 4.89
C ASN A 91 4.28 -5.78 3.88
N LEU A 92 4.11 -6.14 2.60
CA LEU A 92 5.03 -5.77 1.53
C LEU A 92 5.16 -4.25 1.37
N PHE A 93 4.03 -3.54 1.45
CA PHE A 93 3.99 -2.08 1.45
C PHE A 93 4.84 -1.47 2.57
N LEU A 94 4.63 -1.91 3.81
CA LEU A 94 5.36 -1.36 4.95
C LEU A 94 6.84 -1.74 4.90
N GLU A 95 7.19 -2.94 4.48
CA GLU A 95 8.58 -3.39 4.36
C GLU A 95 9.35 -2.49 3.38
N PHE A 96 8.81 -2.26 2.18
CA PHE A 96 9.44 -1.46 1.15
C PHE A 96 9.50 0.02 1.54
N LEU A 97 8.42 0.55 2.11
CA LEU A 97 8.39 1.94 2.57
C LEU A 97 9.41 2.18 3.69
N ASN A 98 9.47 1.30 4.70
CA ASN A 98 10.49 1.39 5.75
C ASN A 98 11.90 1.27 5.19
N THR A 99 12.13 0.37 4.23
CA THR A 99 13.43 0.21 3.58
C THR A 99 13.83 1.48 2.83
N ALA A 100 12.90 2.11 2.11
CA ALA A 100 13.15 3.35 1.39
C ALA A 100 13.47 4.51 2.36
N LEU A 101 12.67 4.67 3.41
CA LEU A 101 12.85 5.73 4.41
C LEU A 101 14.09 5.52 5.28
N LYS A 102 14.60 4.29 5.44
CA LYS A 102 15.91 4.05 6.07
C LYS A 102 17.07 4.49 5.17
N LYS A 103 16.96 4.27 3.85
CA LYS A 103 18.02 4.58 2.88
C LYS A 103 18.09 6.06 2.51
N HIS A 104 16.97 6.78 2.58
CA HIS A 104 16.87 8.18 2.17
C HIS A 104 16.43 9.05 3.32
N ASN A 105 17.03 10.23 3.45
CA ASN A 105 16.60 11.23 4.41
C ASN A 105 15.92 12.38 3.67
N PHE A 106 14.71 12.73 4.09
CA PHE A 106 13.93 13.83 3.53
C PHE A 106 13.80 14.89 4.62
N GLU A 107 14.25 16.11 4.32
CA GLU A 107 14.22 17.20 5.28
C GLU A 107 12.79 17.52 5.70
N GLY A 108 12.57 17.73 7.00
CA GLY A 108 11.25 17.97 7.56
C GLY A 108 10.35 16.74 7.70
N LEU A 109 10.78 15.55 7.26
CA LEU A 109 9.99 14.32 7.43
C LEU A 109 10.36 13.58 8.72
N ASP A 110 9.47 13.60 9.70
CA ASP A 110 9.48 12.63 10.79
C ASP A 110 8.98 11.27 10.26
N LYS A 111 9.92 10.33 10.10
CA LYS A 111 9.68 9.02 9.50
C LYS A 111 8.81 8.12 10.39
N GLU A 112 8.95 8.21 11.71
CA GLU A 112 8.17 7.39 12.64
C GLU A 112 6.72 7.86 12.67
N MET A 113 6.51 9.18 12.76
CA MET A 113 5.17 9.76 12.68
C MET A 113 4.52 9.46 11.34
N PHE A 114 5.25 9.56 10.23
CA PHE A 114 4.75 9.26 8.88
C PHE A 114 4.24 7.82 8.76
N ILE A 115 5.00 6.84 9.23
CA ILE A 115 4.58 5.44 9.22
C ILE A 115 3.37 5.21 10.15
N ASN A 116 3.35 5.84 11.32
CA ASN A 116 2.25 5.70 12.27
C ASN A 116 0.94 6.28 11.71
N ASP A 117 0.98 7.44 11.06
CA ASP A 117 -0.19 8.04 10.43
C ASP A 117 -0.73 7.17 9.29
N ILE A 118 0.15 6.63 8.43
CA ILE A 118 -0.27 5.70 7.37
C ILE A 118 -1.00 4.49 7.97
N LYS A 119 -0.44 3.91 9.04
CA LYS A 119 -1.08 2.77 9.72
C LYS A 119 -2.44 3.17 10.30
N MET A 120 -2.52 4.33 10.95
CA MET A 120 -3.75 4.84 11.54
C MET A 120 -4.84 5.05 10.47
N TRP A 121 -4.55 5.80 9.41
CA TRP A 121 -5.52 6.08 8.35
C TRP A 121 -5.98 4.83 7.60
N ALA A 122 -5.07 3.88 7.34
CA ALA A 122 -5.46 2.62 6.70
C ALA A 122 -6.31 1.73 7.62
N ARG A 123 -6.13 1.82 8.95
CA ARG A 123 -6.96 1.11 9.93
C ARG A 123 -8.39 1.66 10.00
N GLU A 124 -8.60 2.91 9.60
CA GLU A 124 -9.93 3.54 9.51
C GLU A 124 -10.71 3.15 8.24
N ILE A 125 -10.12 2.38 7.32
CA ILE A 125 -10.82 1.88 6.13
C ILE A 125 -11.96 0.95 6.55
N PRO A 126 -13.24 1.31 6.26
CA PRO A 126 -14.37 0.48 6.63
C PRO A 126 -14.52 -0.72 5.69
N LEU A 127 -14.67 -1.89 6.29
CA LEU A 127 -15.00 -3.13 5.59
C LEU A 127 -16.45 -3.50 5.91
N LYS A 128 -17.29 -3.59 4.87
CA LYS A 128 -18.69 -3.98 5.02
C LYS A 128 -18.79 -5.50 5.07
N MET A 129 -19.41 -5.99 6.13
CA MET A 129 -19.63 -7.41 6.37
C MET A 129 -20.97 -7.85 5.78
N ASP A 130 -21.14 -9.15 5.50
CA ASP A 130 -22.38 -9.72 4.96
C ASP A 130 -23.59 -9.52 5.88
N ASN A 131 -23.36 -9.45 7.19
CA ASN A 131 -24.40 -9.17 8.18
C ASN A 131 -24.77 -7.67 8.28
N GLY A 132 -24.27 -6.83 7.37
CA GLY A 132 -24.52 -5.39 7.31
C GLY A 132 -23.69 -4.55 8.30
N SER A 133 -22.91 -5.18 9.17
CA SER A 133 -22.01 -4.46 10.07
C SER A 133 -20.77 -3.92 9.34
N THR A 134 -20.09 -2.96 9.97
CA THR A 134 -18.81 -2.43 9.47
C THR A 134 -17.70 -2.79 10.44
N LYS A 135 -16.58 -3.26 9.90
CA LYS A 135 -15.38 -3.58 10.65
C LYS A 135 -14.22 -2.66 10.26
N LEU A 136 -13.44 -2.24 11.24
CA LEU A 136 -12.23 -1.43 11.09
C LEU A 136 -10.99 -2.27 11.46
N ASN A 137 -9.81 -1.66 11.34
CA ASN A 137 -8.52 -2.28 11.64
C ASN A 137 -8.21 -3.50 10.75
N ASN A 138 -8.48 -3.38 9.45
CA ASN A 138 -8.31 -4.49 8.48
C ASN A 138 -6.96 -4.44 7.75
N TRP A 139 -6.27 -3.31 7.77
CA TRP A 139 -4.95 -3.12 7.16
C TRP A 139 -3.83 -3.13 8.19
N PHE A 140 -2.64 -3.59 7.78
CA PHE A 140 -1.41 -3.60 8.59
C PHE A 140 -1.56 -4.30 9.94
N ARG A 141 -2.20 -5.48 9.91
CA ARG A 141 -2.33 -6.38 11.07
C ARG A 141 -1.12 -7.30 11.17
N GLU A 142 -0.86 -7.77 12.38
CA GLU A 142 0.17 -8.78 12.64
C GLU A 142 -0.25 -10.16 12.15
N GLU A 143 -1.55 -10.45 12.17
CA GLU A 143 -2.15 -11.72 11.76
C GLU A 143 -3.37 -11.51 10.83
N ILE A 144 -3.64 -12.52 10.01
CA ILE A 144 -4.81 -12.56 9.13
C ILE A 144 -6.08 -12.68 9.97
N ASP A 145 -7.08 -11.85 9.66
CA ASP A 145 -8.41 -11.95 10.27
C ASP A 145 -9.35 -12.76 9.39
N TRP A 146 -9.43 -14.06 9.63
CA TRP A 146 -10.25 -14.99 8.86
C TRP A 146 -11.78 -14.76 8.99
N SER A 147 -12.22 -13.77 9.76
CA SER A 147 -13.64 -13.41 9.82
C SER A 147 -14.09 -12.45 8.72
N VAL A 148 -13.19 -11.93 7.88
CA VAL A 148 -13.50 -10.94 6.83
C VAL A 148 -13.05 -11.38 5.45
N ASP A 149 -13.69 -10.87 4.39
CA ASP A 149 -13.21 -10.92 3.00
C ASP A 149 -12.70 -12.30 2.53
N LEU A 150 -13.58 -13.30 2.69
CA LEU A 150 -13.36 -14.69 2.24
C LEU A 150 -13.70 -14.91 0.76
N ASP A 151 -13.89 -13.83 0.00
CA ASP A 151 -14.02 -13.88 -1.44
C ASP A 151 -12.68 -14.20 -2.09
N LYS A 152 -12.70 -15.00 -3.16
CA LYS A 152 -11.54 -15.20 -4.04
C LYS A 152 -11.55 -14.20 -5.21
#